data_AF-A0ABC8LBZ4-F1
#
_entry.id   AF-A0ABC8LBZ4-F1
#
_cell.length_a   1.000
_cell.length_b   1.000
_cell.length_c   1.000
_cell.angle_alpha   90.00
_cell.angle_beta   90.00
_cell.angle_gamma   90.00
#
_symmetry.space_group_name_H-M   'P 1'
#
loop_
_entity.id
_entity.type
_entity.pdbx_description
1 polymer ?
#
loop_
_entity_poly.entity_id
_entity_poly.type
_entity_poly.pdbx_seq_one_letter_code
_entity_poly.pdbx_strand_id
1 'polypeptide(L)'
;MAKIFINTLHLSALMMFLLFVSSGLPKVNGQCQNEVGELEGIRCPGLLSEPRCDASCKARFGSDHIGECKPEDNGVHCHCYKPC
;
A
#
# COMPACT_ATOMS: atom_id res chain seq x y z
N MET A 1 37.29 -17.38 -31.96
CA MET A 1 36.41 -17.94 -30.90
C MET A 1 35.83 -16.88 -29.96
N ALA A 2 36.43 -15.70 -29.77
CA ALA A 2 35.88 -14.62 -28.93
C ALA A 2 34.54 -14.03 -29.40
N LYS A 3 34.26 -14.06 -30.71
CA LYS A 3 33.03 -13.49 -31.30
C LYS A 3 31.74 -14.19 -30.84
N ILE A 4 31.83 -15.48 -30.53
CA ILE A 4 30.69 -16.27 -30.05
C ILE A 4 30.38 -15.87 -28.60
N PHE A 5 31.41 -15.76 -27.74
CA PHE A 5 31.25 -15.38 -26.33
C PHE A 5 30.62 -13.99 -26.14
N ILE A 6 30.99 -13.00 -26.97
CA ILE A 6 30.42 -11.65 -26.89
C ILE A 6 28.92 -11.67 -27.23
N ASN A 7 28.53 -12.45 -28.23
CA ASN A 7 27.13 -12.52 -28.65
C ASN A 7 26.26 -13.24 -27.61
N THR A 8 26.80 -14.27 -26.95
CA THR A 8 26.10 -15.00 -25.87
C THR A 8 25.94 -14.15 -24.61
N LEU A 9 26.93 -13.32 -24.26
CA LEU A 9 26.86 -12.38 -23.13
C LEU A 9 25.82 -11.27 -23.35
N HIS A 10 25.68 -10.78 -24.58
CA HIS A 10 24.61 -9.82 -24.91
C HIS A 10 23.22 -10.46 -24.84
N LEU A 11 23.09 -11.71 -25.28
CA LEU A 11 21.83 -12.43 -25.24
C LEU A 11 21.37 -12.70 -23.80
N SER A 12 22.29 -13.10 -22.91
CA SER A 12 21.96 -13.35 -21.51
C SER A 12 21.56 -12.08 -20.76
N ALA A 13 22.23 -10.95 -21.04
CA ALA A 13 21.85 -9.66 -20.46
C ALA A 13 20.46 -9.19 -20.94
N LEU A 14 20.16 -9.33 -22.23
CA LEU A 14 18.83 -9.03 -22.78
C LEU A 14 17.73 -9.90 -22.16
N MET A 15 17.99 -11.20 -21.97
CA MET A 15 17.05 -12.10 -21.32
C MET A 15 16.79 -11.71 -19.85
N MET A 16 17.83 -11.29 -19.13
CA MET A 16 17.67 -10.81 -17.76
C MET A 16 16.77 -9.56 -17.71
N PHE A 17 16.99 -8.59 -18.60
CA PHE A 17 16.13 -7.41 -18.72
C PHE A 17 14.67 -7.77 -19.04
N LEU A 18 14.43 -8.72 -19.95
CA LEU A 18 13.07 -9.19 -20.28
C LEU A 18 12.38 -9.89 -19.10
N LEU A 19 13.14 -10.64 -18.29
CA LEU A 19 12.63 -11.24 -17.05
C LEU A 19 12.27 -10.18 -16.01
N PHE A 20 13.04 -9.09 -15.89
CA PHE A 20 12.71 -7.97 -15.00
C PHE A 20 11.45 -7.21 -15.44
N VAL A 21 11.22 -7.03 -16.73
CA VAL A 21 9.99 -6.38 -17.25
C VAL A 21 8.77 -7.30 -17.14
N SER A 22 8.95 -8.62 -17.32
CA SER A 22 7.86 -9.61 -17.16
C SER A 22 7.49 -9.89 -15.71
N SER A 23 8.44 -9.68 -14.79
CA SER A 23 8.20 -9.62 -13.36
C SER A 23 7.52 -8.28 -13.04
N GLY A 24 6.30 -8.09 -13.57
CA GLY A 24 5.47 -6.95 -13.24
C GLY A 24 5.53 -6.72 -11.74
N LEU A 25 5.88 -5.48 -11.36
CA LEU A 25 6.01 -5.04 -9.97
C LEU A 25 4.95 -5.75 -9.13
N PRO A 26 5.32 -6.43 -8.02
CA PRO A 26 4.35 -7.10 -7.19
C PRO A 26 3.28 -6.07 -6.86
N LYS A 27 2.09 -6.27 -7.41
CA LYS A 27 0.91 -5.49 -7.10
C LYS A 27 0.72 -5.76 -5.62
N VAL A 28 1.18 -4.83 -4.78
CA VAL A 28 1.11 -4.93 -3.33
C VAL A 28 -0.35 -5.18 -3.01
N ASN A 29 -0.62 -6.42 -2.63
CA ASN A 29 -1.93 -6.89 -2.30
C ASN A 29 -2.09 -6.58 -0.82
N GLY A 30 -2.50 -5.35 -0.52
CA GLY A 30 -2.72 -4.87 0.84
C GLY A 30 -4.05 -4.17 0.91
N GLN A 31 -5.12 -4.95 1.03
CA GLN A 31 -6.51 -4.53 1.25
C GLN A 31 -7.11 -3.63 0.15
N CYS A 32 -8.31 -3.97 -0.31
CA CYS A 32 -9.09 -3.16 -1.25
C CYS A 32 -9.70 -1.98 -0.47
N GLN A 33 -8.83 -1.12 0.05
CA GLN A 33 -9.14 -0.04 0.96
C GLN A 33 -8.33 1.17 0.50
N ASN A 34 -8.98 2.05 -0.26
CA ASN A 34 -8.35 3.32 -0.62
C ASN A 34 -8.52 4.28 0.55
N GLU A 35 -7.42 4.87 1.00
CA GLU A 35 -7.45 5.96 1.97
C GLU A 35 -8.19 7.15 1.38
N VAL A 36 -9.20 7.62 2.10
CA VAL A 36 -10.07 8.75 1.69
C VAL A 36 -9.70 10.02 2.44
N GLY A 37 -9.04 9.88 3.58
CA GLY A 37 -8.52 10.98 4.38
C GLY A 37 -8.23 10.57 5.81
N GLU A 38 -7.70 11.54 6.56
CA GLU A 38 -7.35 11.40 7.97
C GLU A 38 -8.27 12.25 8.85
N LEU A 39 -8.43 11.83 10.10
CA LEU A 39 -9.19 12.55 11.12
C LEU A 39 -8.25 13.02 12.24
N GLU A 40 -7.95 14.31 12.24
CA GLU A 40 -7.24 14.95 13.35
C GLU A 40 -8.12 15.07 14.60
N GLY A 41 -7.51 14.95 15.78
CA GLY A 41 -8.20 15.11 17.07
C GLY A 41 -8.91 13.85 17.60
N ILE A 42 -8.92 12.75 16.85
CA ILE A 42 -9.32 11.43 17.37
C ILE A 42 -8.13 10.83 18.12
N ARG A 43 -8.34 10.51 19.39
CA ARG A 43 -7.29 10.00 20.26
C ARG A 43 -7.20 8.48 20.16
N CYS A 44 -6.42 7.97 19.20
CA CYS A 44 -5.99 6.58 19.07
C CYS A 44 -5.14 6.09 20.25
N PRO A 45 -5.65 5.33 21.24
CA PRO A 45 -4.89 4.87 22.41
C PRO A 45 -3.94 3.70 22.06
N GLY A 46 -3.52 3.57 20.80
CA GLY A 46 -2.66 2.48 20.32
C GLY A 46 -3.39 1.18 19.93
N LEU A 47 -4.72 1.17 19.92
CA LEU A 47 -5.51 0.07 19.35
C LEU A 47 -5.71 0.30 17.86
N LEU A 48 -5.31 -0.67 17.03
CA LEU A 48 -5.44 -0.63 15.56
C LEU A 48 -6.89 -0.38 15.08
N SER A 49 -7.88 -0.83 15.85
CA SER A 49 -9.29 -0.53 15.64
C SER A 49 -9.83 0.21 16.87
N GLU A 50 -9.96 1.53 16.76
CA GLU A 50 -10.66 2.31 17.76
C GLU A 50 -12.11 2.57 17.29
N PRO A 51 -13.13 2.24 18.10
CA PRO A 51 -14.52 2.42 17.70
C PRO A 51 -14.88 3.88 17.44
N ARG A 52 -14.17 4.85 18.02
CA ARG A 52 -14.36 6.28 17.71
C ARG A 52 -13.80 6.65 16.35
N CYS A 53 -12.62 6.14 15.99
CA CYS A 53 -12.04 6.35 14.66
C CYS A 53 -12.98 5.81 13.58
N ASP A 54 -13.45 4.57 13.74
CA ASP A 54 -14.41 3.96 12.82
C ASP A 54 -15.74 4.72 12.74
N ALA A 55 -16.34 5.07 13.88
CA ALA A 55 -17.58 5.83 13.91
C ALA A 55 -17.43 7.22 13.27
N SER A 56 -16.31 7.90 13.48
CA SER A 56 -16.05 9.21 12.88
C SER A 56 -15.81 9.13 11.37
N CYS A 57 -15.10 8.10 10.88
CA CYS A 57 -14.98 7.86 9.45
C CYS A 57 -16.35 7.60 8.81
N LYS A 58 -17.19 6.79 9.46
CA LYS A 58 -18.56 6.52 9.01
C LYS A 58 -19.44 7.76 9.00
N ALA A 59 -19.33 8.61 10.03
CA ALA A 59 -20.09 9.85 10.12
C ALA A 59 -19.69 10.87 9.05
N ARG A 60 -18.40 10.92 8.68
CA ARG A 60 -17.86 11.91 7.75
C ARG A 60 -17.94 11.49 6.28
N PHE A 61 -17.66 10.21 6.00
CA PHE A 61 -17.53 9.70 4.62
C PHE A 61 -18.68 8.75 4.23
N GLY A 62 -19.43 8.21 5.19
CA GLY A 62 -20.57 7.32 4.97
C GLY A 62 -20.40 5.97 5.66
N SER A 63 -21.52 5.28 5.96
CA SER A 63 -21.59 4.05 6.78
C SER A 63 -20.67 2.91 6.34
N ASP A 64 -20.32 2.89 5.07
CA ASP A 64 -19.56 1.79 4.47
C ASP A 64 -18.05 1.97 4.69
N HIS A 65 -17.61 3.18 5.07
CA HIS A 65 -16.21 3.48 5.35
C HIS A 65 -15.74 2.84 6.67
N ILE A 66 -14.45 2.57 6.73
CA ILE A 66 -13.80 1.95 7.89
C ILE A 66 -12.74 2.91 8.41
N GLY A 67 -12.66 3.09 9.72
CA GLY A 67 -11.59 3.84 10.37
C GLY A 67 -10.58 2.92 11.04
N GLU A 68 -9.31 3.08 10.73
CA GLU A 68 -8.21 2.38 11.41
C GLU A 68 -7.21 3.38 12.00
N CYS A 69 -6.71 3.07 13.19
CA CYS A 69 -5.66 3.83 13.82
C CYS A 69 -4.30 3.28 13.36
N LYS A 70 -3.50 4.07 12.67
CA LYS A 70 -2.15 3.70 12.23
C LYS A 70 -1.10 4.49 13.02
N PRO A 71 -0.01 3.84 13.49
CA PRO A 71 1.12 4.55 14.04
C PRO A 71 1.90 5.25 12.92
N GLU A 72 2.21 6.52 13.14
CA GLU A 72 3.05 7.38 12.31
C GLU A 72 4.16 8.01 13.17
N ASP A 73 5.12 8.69 12.52
CA ASP A 73 6.27 9.31 13.19
C ASP A 73 5.87 10.30 14.31
N ASN A 74 4.68 10.92 14.19
CA ASN A 74 4.18 11.93 15.12
C ASN A 74 3.08 11.44 16.09
N GLY A 75 2.80 10.13 16.12
CA GLY A 75 1.79 9.56 17.02
C GLY A 75 0.93 8.51 16.33
N VAL A 76 -0.27 8.27 16.87
CA VAL A 76 -1.23 7.35 16.26
C VAL A 76 -2.36 8.15 15.64
N HIS A 77 -2.51 8.06 14.33
CA HIS A 77 -3.45 8.83 13.55
C HIS A 77 -4.62 7.94 13.10
N CYS A 78 -5.79 8.53 12.92
CA CYS A 78 -6.99 7.83 12.44
C CYS A 78 -7.11 8.01 10.91
N HIS A 79 -6.99 6.91 10.18
CA HIS A 79 -7.10 6.86 8.71
C HIS A 79 -8.45 6.27 8.33
N CYS A 80 -9.14 6.90 7.38
CA CYS A 80 -10.41 6.44 6.85
C CYS A 80 -10.23 5.77 5.50
N TYR A 81 -10.82 4.60 5.35
CA TYR A 81 -10.73 3.77 4.16
C TYR A 81 -12.11 3.58 3.53
N LYS A 82 -12.16 3.68 2.20
CA LYS A 82 -13.35 3.33 1.43
C LYS A 82 -13.36 1.83 1.16
N PRO A 83 -14.49 1.14 1.36
CA PRO A 83 -14.63 -0.24 0.91
C PRO A 83 -14.64 -0.29 -0.61
N CYS A 84 -13.96 -1.28 -1.17
CA CYS A 84 -14.40 -1.84 -2.44
C CYS A 84 -15.80 -2.47 -2.25
#